data_AF-A0A420YUB9-F1
#
_entry.id   AF-A0A420YUB9-F1
#
_cell.length_a   1.000
_cell.length_b   1.000
_cell.length_c   1.000
_cell.angle_alpha   90.00
_cell.angle_beta   90.00
_cell.angle_gamma   90.00
#
_symmetry.space_group_name_H-M   'P 1'
#
loop_
_entity.id
_entity.type
_entity.pdbx_description
1 polymer ?
#
loop_
_entity_poly.entity_id
_entity_poly.type
_entity_poly.pdbx_seq_one_letter_code
_entity_poly.pdbx_strand_id
1 'polypeptide(L)'
;MSQEILNSVLAIESEAKALKEKFDEKLSETKAATDQRVNEAKSNMEQSLEVYVKELKEKNQQKRVAFEAKVKEEEKAEIHALTERFNNLKQDLVQDTVKEVLKRYGDS
;
A
#
# COMPACT_ATOMS: atom_id res chain seq x y z
N MET A 1 49.72 -62.18 -4.78
CA MET A 1 49.32 -60.79 -5.08
C MET A 1 50.61 -59.98 -5.17
N SER A 2 50.90 -59.29 -6.28
CA SER A 2 52.17 -58.55 -6.43
C SER A 2 52.12 -57.23 -5.65
N GLN A 3 53.29 -56.75 -5.19
CA GLN A 3 53.43 -55.50 -4.44
C GLN A 3 52.86 -54.28 -5.20
N GLU A 4 52.93 -54.32 -6.53
CA GLU A 4 52.37 -53.28 -7.42
C GLU A 4 50.85 -53.19 -7.33
N ILE A 5 50.15 -54.33 -7.22
CA ILE A 5 48.69 -54.35 -7.07
C ILE A 5 48.29 -53.72 -5.73
N LEU A 6 49.03 -54.04 -4.66
CA LEU A 6 48.76 -53.47 -3.33
C LEU A 6 48.95 -51.95 -3.31
N ASN A 7 50.03 -51.45 -3.93
CA ASN A 7 50.28 -50.01 -4.03
C ASN A 7 49.22 -49.29 -4.87
N SER A 8 48.75 -49.91 -5.96
CA SER A 8 47.69 -49.34 -6.79
C SER A 8 46.35 -49.25 -6.05
N VAL A 9 45.99 -50.28 -5.27
CA VAL A 9 44.77 -50.27 -4.45
C VAL A 9 44.83 -49.15 -3.40
N LEU A 10 45.96 -49.00 -2.70
CA LEU A 10 46.13 -47.93 -1.70
C LEU A 10 46.05 -46.52 -2.32
N ALA A 11 46.59 -46.34 -3.53
CA ALA A 11 46.47 -45.08 -4.27
C ALA A 11 45.00 -44.76 -4.61
N ILE A 12 44.25 -45.76 -5.11
CA ILE A 12 42.82 -45.62 -5.42
C ILE A 12 42.01 -45.29 -4.17
N GLU A 13 42.28 -45.94 -3.03
CA GLU A 13 41.60 -45.64 -1.76
C GLU A 13 41.86 -44.20 -1.29
N SER A 14 43.10 -43.73 -1.41
CA SER A 14 43.47 -42.35 -1.08
C SER A 14 42.76 -41.35 -2.00
N GLU A 15 42.71 -41.60 -3.30
CA GLU A 15 42.02 -40.76 -4.27
C GLU A 15 40.51 -40.73 -4.03
N ALA A 16 39.90 -41.88 -3.74
CA ALA A 16 38.48 -41.98 -3.41
C ALA A 16 38.13 -41.19 -2.15
N LYS A 17 39.00 -41.24 -1.12
CA LYS A 17 38.82 -40.45 0.10
C LYS A 17 38.91 -38.95 -0.17
N ALA A 18 39.92 -38.51 -0.92
CA ALA A 18 40.09 -37.11 -1.28
C ALA A 18 38.92 -36.59 -2.15
N LEU A 19 38.39 -37.44 -3.04
CA LEU A 19 37.21 -37.10 -3.84
C LEU A 19 35.97 -36.90 -2.96
N LYS A 20 35.76 -37.79 -1.98
CA LYS A 20 34.66 -37.67 -1.02
C LYS A 20 34.76 -36.39 -0.20
N GLU A 21 35.93 -36.09 0.34
CA GLU A 21 36.16 -34.88 1.15
C GLU A 21 35.87 -33.60 0.33
N LYS A 22 36.35 -33.53 -0.91
CA LYS A 22 36.04 -32.41 -1.82
C LYS A 22 34.56 -32.29 -2.14
N PHE A 23 33.87 -33.42 -2.31
CA PHE A 23 32.43 -33.42 -2.56
C PHE A 23 31.65 -32.88 -1.35
N ASP A 24 31.99 -33.36 -0.14
CA ASP A 24 31.35 -32.93 1.10
C ASP A 24 31.60 -31.44 1.38
N GLU A 25 32.81 -30.94 1.12
CA GLU A 25 33.15 -29.52 1.19
C GLU A 25 32.29 -28.71 0.21
N LYS A 26 32.25 -29.10 -1.07
CA LYS A 26 31.47 -28.39 -2.08
C LYS A 26 29.98 -28.39 -1.78
N LEU A 27 29.47 -29.50 -1.22
CA LEU A 27 28.09 -29.61 -0.80
C LEU A 27 27.79 -28.65 0.36
N SER A 28 28.69 -28.54 1.34
CA SER A 28 28.56 -27.62 2.46
C SER A 28 28.58 -26.15 2.01
N GLU A 29 29.55 -25.78 1.15
CA GLU A 29 29.61 -24.44 0.56
C GLU A 29 28.35 -24.09 -0.21
N THR A 30 27.82 -25.03 -1.00
CA THR A 30 26.61 -24.82 -1.80
C THR A 30 25.39 -24.60 -0.92
N LYS A 31 25.26 -25.35 0.18
CA LYS A 31 24.19 -25.16 1.17
C LYS A 31 24.29 -23.79 1.81
N ALA A 32 25.47 -23.41 2.31
CA ALA A 32 25.68 -22.11 2.94
C ALA A 32 25.39 -20.95 1.98
N ALA A 33 25.84 -21.03 0.73
CA ALA A 33 25.56 -20.01 -0.29
C ALA A 33 24.06 -19.94 -0.64
N THR A 34 23.37 -21.08 -0.65
CA THR A 34 21.92 -21.13 -0.86
C THR A 34 21.17 -20.46 0.30
N ASP A 35 21.52 -20.81 1.53
CA ASP A 35 20.90 -20.24 2.73
C ASP A 35 21.12 -18.73 2.81
N GLN A 36 22.32 -18.26 2.47
CA GLN A 36 22.62 -16.83 2.38
C GLN A 36 21.71 -16.13 1.36
N ARG A 37 21.59 -16.66 0.14
CA ARG A 37 20.73 -16.07 -0.90
C ARG A 37 19.26 -16.07 -0.49
N VAL A 38 18.79 -17.12 0.18
CA VAL A 38 17.41 -17.18 0.70
C VAL A 38 17.18 -16.10 1.75
N ASN A 39 18.13 -15.89 2.66
CA ASN A 39 18.01 -14.88 3.70
C ASN A 39 18.07 -13.45 3.14
N GLU A 40 18.96 -13.20 2.17
CA GLU A 40 19.03 -11.92 1.46
C GLU A 40 17.72 -11.63 0.71
N ALA A 41 17.17 -12.62 0.00
CA ALA A 41 15.90 -12.48 -0.70
C ALA A 41 14.74 -12.18 0.26
N LYS A 42 14.67 -12.87 1.41
CA LYS A 42 13.68 -12.60 2.46
C LYS A 42 13.78 -11.17 2.99
N SER A 43 14.99 -10.74 3.38
CA SER A 43 15.23 -9.38 3.89
C SER A 43 14.80 -8.32 2.87
N ASN A 44 15.14 -8.51 1.60
CA ASN A 44 14.77 -7.57 0.54
C ASN A 44 13.25 -7.51 0.33
N MET A 45 12.56 -8.65 0.40
CA MET A 45 11.09 -8.71 0.32
C MET A 45 10.44 -8.03 1.51
N GLU A 46 10.93 -8.25 2.73
CA GLU A 46 10.42 -7.61 3.96
C GLU A 46 10.56 -6.09 3.88
N GLN A 47 11.72 -5.58 3.46
CA GLN A 47 11.94 -4.14 3.26
C GLN A 47 11.00 -3.56 2.18
N SER A 48 10.83 -4.27 1.07
CA SER A 48 9.92 -3.84 -0.01
C SER A 48 8.47 -3.77 0.45
N LEU A 49 8.03 -4.74 1.26
CA LEU A 49 6.70 -4.73 1.87
C LEU A 49 6.52 -3.58 2.84
N GLU A 50 7.53 -3.25 3.66
CA GLU A 50 7.46 -2.13 4.58
C GLU A 50 7.30 -0.79 3.84
N VAL A 51 8.07 -0.59 2.76
CA VAL A 51 7.96 0.60 1.90
C VAL A 51 6.56 0.68 1.28
N TYR A 52 6.07 -0.43 0.71
CA TYR A 52 4.75 -0.48 0.10
C TYR A 52 3.61 -0.14 1.08
N VAL A 53 3.68 -0.63 2.32
CA VAL A 53 2.71 -0.32 3.37
C VAL A 53 2.72 1.18 3.70
N LYS A 54 3.90 1.80 3.78
CA LYS A 54 4.03 3.25 4.03
C LYS A 54 3.42 4.07 2.89
N GLU A 55 3.74 3.73 1.64
CA GLU A 55 3.19 4.40 0.45
C GLU A 55 1.66 4.28 0.37
N LEU A 56 1.12 3.09 0.64
CA LEU A 56 -0.33 2.88 0.68
C LEU A 56 -1.01 3.71 1.77
N LYS A 57 -0.40 3.78 2.96
CA LYS A 57 -0.92 4.57 4.07
C LYS A 57 -0.95 6.05 3.72
N GLU A 58 0.14 6.57 3.14
CA GLU A 58 0.24 7.96 2.71
C GLU A 58 -0.79 8.29 1.62
N LYS A 59 -0.90 7.44 0.59
CA LYS A 59 -1.87 7.60 -0.50
C LYS A 59 -3.32 7.61 0.02
N ASN A 60 -3.64 6.73 0.98
CA ASN A 60 -4.97 6.71 1.59
C ASN A 60 -5.23 7.95 2.44
N GLN A 61 -4.23 8.44 3.17
CA GLN A 61 -4.35 9.68 3.94
C GLN A 61 -4.60 10.88 3.02
N GLN A 62 -3.86 10.99 1.91
CA GLN A 62 -4.07 12.05 0.91
C GLN A 62 -5.47 11.98 0.30
N LYS A 63 -5.94 10.79 -0.09
CA LYS A 63 -7.30 10.60 -0.60
C LYS A 63 -8.37 11.01 0.40
N ARG A 64 -8.19 10.67 1.68
CA ARG A 64 -9.14 11.06 2.74
C ARG A 64 -9.20 12.57 2.89
N VAL A 65 -8.05 13.25 2.96
CA VAL A 65 -8.00 14.72 3.07
C VAL A 65 -8.64 15.38 1.85
N ALA A 66 -8.36 14.90 0.64
CA ALA A 66 -8.97 15.43 -0.58
C ALA A 66 -10.49 15.23 -0.60
N PHE A 67 -10.98 14.07 -0.14
CA PHE A 67 -12.41 13.79 -0.03
C PHE A 67 -13.08 14.69 1.01
N GLU A 68 -12.50 14.83 2.20
CA GLU A 68 -13.00 15.72 3.25
C GLU A 68 -13.08 17.18 2.78
N ALA A 69 -12.06 17.66 2.04
CA ALA A 69 -12.07 19.00 1.46
C ALA A 69 -13.20 19.16 0.45
N LYS A 70 -13.40 18.18 -0.43
CA LYS A 70 -14.47 18.18 -1.43
C LYS A 70 -15.85 18.21 -0.78
N VAL A 71 -16.09 17.37 0.23
CA VAL A 71 -17.38 17.33 0.95
C VAL A 71 -17.66 18.67 1.64
N LYS A 72 -16.66 19.32 2.24
CA LYS A 72 -16.83 20.66 2.85
C LYS A 72 -17.13 21.74 1.82
N GLU A 73 -16.55 21.64 0.63
CA GLU A 73 -16.86 22.55 -0.47
C GLU A 73 -18.30 22.36 -0.96
N GLU A 74 -18.74 21.11 -1.14
CA GLU A 74 -20.11 20.75 -1.49
C GLU A 74 -21.11 21.24 -0.44
N GLU A 75 -20.83 21.03 0.85
CA GLU A 75 -21.65 21.53 1.96
C GLU A 75 -21.78 23.05 1.91
N LYS A 76 -20.67 23.77 1.69
CA LYS A 76 -20.69 25.24 1.60
C LYS A 76 -21.53 25.71 0.41
N ALA A 77 -21.42 25.05 -0.73
CA ALA A 77 -22.22 25.37 -1.92
C ALA A 77 -23.72 25.13 -1.67
N GLU A 78 -24.07 24.02 -0.99
CA GLU A 78 -25.46 23.71 -0.65
C GLU A 78 -26.05 24.71 0.35
N ILE A 79 -25.30 25.07 1.40
CA ILE A 79 -25.71 26.12 2.36
C ILE A 79 -25.97 27.44 1.63
N HIS A 80 -25.11 27.81 0.69
CA HIS A 80 -25.28 29.03 -0.09
C HIS A 80 -26.57 28.99 -0.92
N ALA A 81 -26.79 27.90 -1.67
CA ALA A 81 -28.00 27.71 -2.47
C ALA A 81 -29.28 27.71 -1.62
N LEU A 82 -29.27 27.07 -0.45
CA LEU A 82 -30.39 27.07 0.49
C LEU A 82 -30.67 28.48 1.05
N THR A 83 -29.61 29.24 1.35
CA THR A 83 -29.74 30.62 1.84
C THR A 83 -30.35 31.53 0.79
N GLU A 84 -29.90 31.45 -0.46
CA GLU A 84 -30.48 32.20 -1.57
C GLU A 84 -31.95 31.85 -1.78
N ARG A 85 -32.28 30.55 -1.79
CA ARG A 85 -33.66 30.09 -1.92
C ARG A 85 -34.55 30.61 -0.80
N PHE A 86 -34.06 30.58 0.44
CA PHE A 86 -34.79 31.12 1.60
C PHE A 86 -35.05 32.61 1.46
N ASN A 87 -34.04 33.39 1.05
CA ASN A 87 -34.18 34.84 0.86
C ASN A 87 -35.21 35.18 -0.22
N ASN A 88 -35.22 34.44 -1.33
CA ASN A 88 -36.22 34.62 -2.39
C ASN A 88 -37.63 34.32 -1.87
N LEU A 89 -37.83 33.19 -1.20
CA LEU A 89 -39.14 32.83 -0.62
C LEU A 89 -39.62 33.85 0.42
N LYS A 90 -38.69 34.39 1.23
CA LYS A 90 -39.01 35.45 2.19
C LYS A 90 -39.49 36.71 1.47
N GLN A 91 -38.85 37.09 0.37
CA GLN A 91 -39.25 38.26 -0.42
C GLN A 91 -40.63 38.06 -1.04
N ASP A 92 -40.88 36.88 -1.63
CA ASP A 92 -42.19 36.52 -2.20
C ASP A 92 -43.29 36.60 -1.14
N LEU A 93 -43.06 36.03 0.05
CA LEU A 93 -44.01 36.06 1.16
C LEU A 93 -44.33 37.50 1.61
N VAL A 94 -43.30 38.37 1.69
CA VAL A 94 -43.50 39.79 2.02
C VAL A 94 -44.37 40.47 0.96
N GLN A 95 -44.09 40.23 -0.33
CA GLN A 95 -44.89 40.81 -1.42
C GLN A 95 -46.35 40.32 -1.38
N ASP A 96 -46.58 39.04 -1.17
CA ASP A 96 -47.93 38.47 -1.08
C ASP A 96 -48.68 38.99 0.14
N THR A 97 -47.99 39.18 1.27
CA THR A 97 -48.56 39.81 2.46
C THR A 97 -48.98 41.25 2.17
N VAL A 98 -48.13 42.04 1.51
CA VAL A 98 -48.45 43.44 1.14
C VAL A 98 -49.66 43.48 0.21
N LYS A 99 -49.72 42.62 -0.81
CA LYS A 99 -50.88 42.52 -1.72
C LYS A 99 -52.16 42.22 -0.96
N GLU A 100 -52.13 41.26 -0.02
CA GLU A 100 -53.30 40.88 0.75
C GLU A 100 -53.75 41.99 1.73
N VAL A 101 -52.81 42.70 2.35
CA VAL A 101 -53.12 43.87 3.21
C VAL A 101 -53.79 44.97 2.39
N LEU A 102 -53.25 45.32 1.23
CA LEU A 102 -53.84 46.32 0.33
C LEU A 102 -55.24 45.90 -0.13
N LYS A 103 -55.44 44.62 -0.45
CA LYS A 103 -56.76 44.10 -0.82
C LYS A 103 -57.81 44.23 0.29
N ARG A 104 -57.41 44.07 1.56
CA ARG A 104 -58.34 44.09 2.70
C ARG A 104 -58.58 45.47 3.29
N TYR A 105 -57.58 46.34 3.22
CA TYR A 105 -57.56 47.61 3.96
C TYR A 105 -57.21 48.82 3.10
N GLY A 106 -56.97 48.62 1.80
CA GLY A 106 -56.58 49.68 0.85
C GLY A 106 -57.74 50.43 0.19
N ASP A 107 -59.00 50.10 0.51
CA ASP A 107 -60.14 50.95 0.12
C ASP A 107 -60.24 52.14 1.10
N SER A 108 -59.51 53.20 0.79
CA SER A 108 -59.78 54.61 1.12
C SER A 108 -59.24 55.52 0.03
#